data_AF-A0A432FAU1-F1
#
_entry.id   AF-A0A432FAU1-F1
#
_cell.length_a   1.000
_cell.length_b   1.000
_cell.length_c   1.000
_cell.angle_alpha   90.00
_cell.angle_beta   90.00
_cell.angle_gamma   90.00
#
_symmetry.space_group_name_H-M   'P 1'
#
loop_
_entity.id
_entity.type
_entity.pdbx_description
1 polymer ?
#
loop_
_entity_poly.entity_id
_entity_poly.type
_entity_poly.pdbx_seq_one_letter_code
_entity_poly.pdbx_strand_id
1 'polypeptide(L)'
;ATYDGIAVATAVAEYIAKEIKARTLFATHYHELTRLEGKVEGVVNYHMEVKENSDGSVEFLYTLKRGASSKSFGVAVAKMAGLPTKVVKRARQILALLEGERERELSEEFKPKKTYEKPSVEKVKTQTPKVEGESEIVKLLKEIDIAKTTPLEALIKLAHLKELIKG
;
A
#
# COMPACT_ATOMS: atom_id res chain seq x y z
N ALA A 1 15.55 9.81 8.38
CA ALA A 1 14.76 11.00 8.77
C ALA A 1 13.26 10.74 8.63
N THR A 2 12.69 10.55 7.42
CA THR A 2 11.23 10.33 7.26
C THR A 2 10.77 8.97 7.81
N TYR A 3 11.55 7.90 7.59
CA TYR A 3 11.22 6.57 8.10
C TYR A 3 11.22 6.50 9.63
N ASP A 4 12.15 7.20 10.28
CA ASP A 4 12.19 7.27 11.75
C ASP A 4 10.93 7.96 12.29
N GLY A 5 10.50 9.05 11.64
CA GLY A 5 9.26 9.74 11.98
C GLY A 5 8.01 8.88 11.80
N ILE A 6 7.93 8.14 10.69
CA ILE A 6 6.83 7.19 10.43
C ILE A 6 6.83 6.07 11.48
N ALA A 7 7.99 5.52 11.82
CA ALA A 7 8.13 4.45 12.80
C ALA A 7 7.67 4.89 14.20
N VAL A 8 8.14 6.05 14.66
CA VAL A 8 7.74 6.61 15.97
C VAL A 8 6.24 6.94 15.97
N ALA A 9 5.73 7.60 14.93
CA ALA A 9 4.30 7.95 14.86
C ALA A 9 3.41 6.70 14.87
N THR A 10 3.83 5.64 14.17
CA THR A 10 3.14 4.35 14.16
C THR A 10 3.14 3.72 15.56
N ALA A 11 4.31 3.62 16.20
CA ALA A 11 4.41 3.04 17.54
C ALA A 11 3.55 3.80 18.57
N VAL A 12 3.52 5.14 18.51
CA VAL A 12 2.68 5.97 19.37
C VAL A 12 1.19 5.72 19.10
N ALA A 13 0.77 5.68 17.83
CA ALA A 13 -0.62 5.41 17.47
C ALA A 13 -1.08 4.02 17.95
N GLU A 14 -0.22 3.00 17.80
CA GLU A 14 -0.50 1.66 18.32
C GLU A 14 -0.59 1.61 19.84
N TYR A 15 0.36 2.26 20.53
CA TYR A 15 0.38 2.30 22.00
C TYR A 15 -0.88 2.97 22.56
N ILE A 16 -1.29 4.09 21.97
CA ILE A 16 -2.53 4.78 22.36
C ILE A 16 -3.74 3.86 22.14
N ALA A 17 -3.83 3.19 20.99
CA ALA A 17 -4.98 2.35 20.66
C ALA A 17 -5.06 1.06 21.50
N LYS A 18 -3.92 0.43 21.81
CA LYS A 18 -3.86 -0.88 22.48
C LYS A 18 -3.80 -0.75 24.01
N GLU A 19 -2.98 0.16 24.52
CA GLU A 19 -2.68 0.26 25.96
C GLU A 19 -3.51 1.35 26.65
N ILE A 20 -3.49 2.58 26.13
CA ILE A 20 -4.17 3.71 26.78
C ILE A 20 -5.69 3.66 26.55
N LYS A 21 -6.11 3.31 25.33
CA LYS A 21 -7.52 3.24 24.89
C LYS A 21 -8.31 4.53 25.10
N ALA A 22 -7.64 5.69 25.07
CA ALA A 22 -8.28 6.99 25.11
C ALA A 22 -8.89 7.35 23.75
N ARG A 23 -9.92 8.20 23.76
CA ARG A 23 -10.41 8.83 22.51
C ARG A 23 -9.32 9.73 21.96
N THR A 24 -8.90 9.51 20.72
CA THR A 24 -7.78 10.23 20.12
C THR A 24 -8.10 10.64 18.68
N LEU A 25 -7.77 11.89 18.36
CA LEU A 25 -7.68 12.37 16.99
C LEU A 25 -6.20 12.50 16.63
N PHE A 26 -5.77 11.76 15.61
CA PHE A 26 -4.39 11.76 15.17
C PHE A 26 -4.29 12.41 13.78
N ALA A 27 -3.96 13.70 13.74
CA ALA A 27 -3.73 14.41 12.48
C ALA A 27 -2.30 14.12 11.97
N THR A 28 -2.17 13.67 10.73
CA THR A 28 -0.87 13.30 10.14
C THR A 28 -0.80 13.61 8.65
N HIS A 29 0.42 13.80 8.14
CA HIS A 29 0.73 13.91 6.71
C HIS A 29 1.37 12.62 6.16
N TYR A 30 1.58 11.61 7.01
CA TYR A 30 2.10 10.30 6.61
C TYR A 30 0.96 9.41 6.11
N HIS A 31 0.93 9.16 4.81
CA HIS A 31 -0.05 8.26 4.20
C HIS A 31 0.12 6.81 4.64
N GLU A 32 1.35 6.41 5.01
CA GLU A 32 1.67 5.07 5.47
C GLU A 32 0.87 4.67 6.72
N LEU A 33 0.54 5.62 7.60
CA LEU A 33 -0.23 5.39 8.83
C LEU A 33 -1.69 5.02 8.54
N THR A 34 -2.22 5.34 7.36
CA THR A 34 -3.59 4.95 6.99
C THR A 34 -3.78 3.43 6.96
N ARG A 35 -2.68 2.67 6.79
CA ARG A 35 -2.67 1.20 6.81
C ARG A 35 -2.94 0.60 8.19
N LEU A 36 -3.01 1.42 9.25
CA LEU A 36 -3.34 0.96 10.60
C LEU A 36 -4.83 0.63 10.74
N GLU A 37 -5.71 1.27 9.96
CA GLU A 37 -7.11 0.86 9.88
C GLU A 37 -7.19 -0.57 9.34
N GLY A 38 -7.92 -1.43 10.05
CA GLY A 38 -8.02 -2.86 9.76
C GLY A 38 -6.88 -3.73 10.32
N LYS A 39 -5.76 -3.13 10.77
CA LYS A 39 -4.69 -3.86 11.48
C LYS A 39 -4.74 -3.67 12.99
N VAL A 40 -5.15 -2.47 13.42
CA VAL A 40 -5.28 -2.12 14.84
C VAL A 40 -6.75 -1.90 15.12
N GLU A 41 -7.28 -2.66 16.07
CA GLU A 41 -8.68 -2.55 16.47
C GLU A 41 -9.01 -1.14 16.97
N GLY A 42 -10.17 -0.62 16.57
CA GLY A 42 -10.63 0.72 16.95
C GLY A 42 -9.99 1.87 16.16
N VAL A 43 -8.98 1.62 15.31
CA VAL A 43 -8.39 2.64 14.45
C VAL A 43 -9.21 2.79 13.17
N VAL A 44 -9.52 4.05 12.84
CA VAL A 44 -10.40 4.41 11.73
C VAL A 44 -9.86 5.64 10.98
N ASN A 45 -9.87 5.61 9.65
CA ASN A 45 -9.37 6.74 8.86
C ASN A 45 -10.45 7.76 8.54
N TYR A 46 -10.07 9.03 8.63
CA TYR A 46 -10.83 10.15 8.11
C TYR A 46 -9.89 11.10 7.39
N HIS A 47 -10.39 11.83 6.39
CA HIS A 47 -9.66 12.87 5.69
C HIS A 47 -10.55 14.09 5.46
N MET A 48 -9.91 15.25 5.25
CA MET A 48 -10.61 16.47 4.84
C MET A 48 -10.84 16.43 3.32
N GLU A 49 -12.07 16.66 2.90
CA GLU A 49 -12.44 16.64 1.49
C GLU A 49 -11.89 17.86 0.75
N VAL A 50 -11.35 17.59 -0.44
CA VAL A 50 -10.78 18.60 -1.33
C VAL A 50 -11.36 18.40 -2.73
N LYS A 51 -11.80 19.48 -3.35
CA LYS A 51 -12.28 19.50 -4.73
C LYS A 51 -11.18 20.02 -5.64
N GLU A 52 -10.84 19.25 -6.67
CA GLU A 52 -9.94 19.68 -7.74
C GLU A 52 -10.74 20.35 -8.86
N ASN A 53 -10.32 21.54 -9.27
CA ASN A 53 -10.88 22.26 -10.41
C ASN A 53 -10.13 21.89 -11.69
N SER A 54 -10.76 22.12 -12.84
CA SER A 54 -10.20 21.82 -14.17
C SER A 54 -8.91 22.60 -14.50
N ASP A 55 -8.68 23.75 -13.85
CA ASP A 55 -7.47 24.56 -13.99
C ASP A 55 -6.31 24.10 -13.06
N GLY A 56 -6.54 23.01 -12.32
CA GLY A 56 -5.60 22.45 -11.35
C GLY A 56 -5.46 23.28 -10.08
N SER A 57 -6.41 24.18 -9.78
CA SER A 57 -6.61 24.72 -8.44
C SER A 57 -7.37 23.74 -7.54
N VAL A 58 -7.26 23.91 -6.23
CA VAL A 58 -7.93 23.07 -5.23
C VAL A 58 -8.79 23.94 -4.32
N GLU A 59 -9.96 23.44 -3.96
CA GLU A 59 -10.89 24.05 -3.01
C GLU A 59 -11.02 23.14 -1.79
N PHE A 60 -10.73 23.66 -0.60
CA PHE A 60 -10.85 22.92 0.65
C PHE A 60 -12.30 23.01 1.14
N LEU A 61 -13.02 21.88 1.16
CA LEU A 61 -14.44 21.86 1.50
C LEU A 61 -14.71 21.88 3.01
N TYR A 62 -13.66 21.87 3.83
CA TYR A 62 -13.71 21.78 5.30
C TYR A 62 -14.64 20.67 5.83
N THR A 63 -14.86 19.63 5.03
CA THR A 63 -15.76 18.53 5.32
C THR A 63 -14.95 17.30 5.64
N LEU A 64 -15.20 16.68 6.79
CA LEU A 64 -14.53 15.44 7.19
C LEU A 64 -15.25 14.23 6.58
N LYS A 65 -14.54 13.39 5.83
CA LYS A 65 -15.08 12.16 5.23
C LYS A 65 -14.35 10.91 5.72
N ARG A 66 -15.08 9.80 5.78
CA ARG A 66 -14.54 8.49 6.16
C ARG A 66 -13.62 7.94 5.07
N GLY A 67 -12.55 7.27 5.49
CA GLY A 67 -11.56 6.64 4.63
C GLY A 67 -10.26 7.45 4.53
N ALA A 68 -9.25 6.83 3.93
CA ALA A 68 -7.95 7.45 3.67
C ALA A 68 -8.02 8.40 2.46
N SER A 69 -7.22 9.47 2.47
CA SER A 69 -7.02 10.28 1.26
C SER A 69 -6.15 9.51 0.26
N SER A 70 -6.49 9.59 -1.03
CA SER A 70 -5.69 9.00 -2.12
C SER A 70 -4.66 9.96 -2.70
N LYS A 71 -4.66 11.25 -2.30
CA LYS A 71 -3.86 12.29 -2.94
C LYS A 71 -3.21 13.25 -1.95
N SER A 72 -2.10 13.85 -2.39
CA SER A 72 -1.38 14.92 -1.72
C SER A 72 -1.46 16.21 -2.54
N PHE A 73 -1.85 17.32 -1.90
CA PHE A 73 -2.14 18.58 -2.59
C PHE A 73 -1.02 19.62 -2.47
N GLY A 74 0.19 19.23 -2.06
CA GLY A 74 1.28 20.17 -1.75
C GLY A 74 1.63 21.13 -2.88
N VAL A 75 1.67 20.65 -4.13
CA VAL A 75 1.96 21.50 -5.29
C VAL A 75 0.81 22.47 -5.60
N ALA A 76 -0.44 22.06 -5.34
CA ALA A 76 -1.60 22.93 -5.49
C ALA A 76 -1.64 24.00 -4.40
N VAL A 77 -1.30 23.64 -3.15
CA VAL A 77 -1.13 24.59 -2.04
C VAL A 77 -0.02 25.59 -2.34
N ALA A 78 1.10 25.15 -2.91
CA ALA A 78 2.18 26.05 -3.33
C ALA A 78 1.73 27.06 -4.41
N LYS A 79 0.94 26.62 -5.40
CA LYS A 79 0.34 27.52 -6.41
C LYS A 79 -0.57 28.56 -5.72
N MET A 80 -1.42 28.11 -4.81
CA MET A 80 -2.34 28.98 -4.06
C MET A 80 -1.60 29.97 -3.14
N ALA A 81 -0.47 29.58 -2.57
CA ALA A 81 0.39 30.45 -1.76
C ALA A 81 1.16 31.50 -2.58
N GLY A 82 0.98 31.54 -3.90
CA GLY A 82 1.59 32.55 -4.78
C GLY A 82 3.05 32.27 -5.15
N LEU A 83 3.52 31.02 -5.03
CA LEU A 83 4.87 30.69 -5.47
C LEU A 83 5.04 30.94 -6.98
N PRO A 84 6.25 31.33 -7.44
CA PRO A 84 6.50 31.61 -8.85
C PRO A 84 6.11 30.43 -9.75
N THR A 85 5.48 30.72 -10.89
CA THR A 85 4.99 29.70 -11.83
C THR A 85 6.07 28.72 -12.28
N LYS A 86 7.32 29.19 -12.45
CA LYS A 86 8.49 28.36 -12.77
C LYS A 86 8.77 27.31 -11.69
N VAL A 87 8.63 27.67 -10.42
CA VAL A 87 8.82 26.75 -9.27
C VAL A 87 7.71 25.72 -9.23
N VAL A 88 6.45 26.15 -9.34
CA VAL A 88 5.29 25.24 -9.36
C VAL A 88 5.38 24.24 -10.51
N LYS A 89 5.75 24.70 -11.72
CA LYS A 89 5.92 23.83 -12.90
C LYS A 89 7.03 22.80 -12.67
N ARG A 90 8.17 23.21 -12.12
CA ARG A 90 9.27 22.28 -11.79
C ARG A 90 8.86 21.27 -10.72
N ALA A 91 8.13 21.70 -9.69
CA ALA A 91 7.61 20.82 -8.65
C ALA A 91 6.68 19.74 -9.22
N ARG A 92 5.79 20.09 -10.18
CA ARG A 92 4.95 19.10 -10.88
C ARG A 92 5.77 18.07 -11.66
N GLN A 93 6.83 18.50 -12.33
CA GLN A 93 7.71 17.58 -13.05
C GLN A 93 8.44 16.63 -12.11
N ILE A 94 8.96 17.13 -10.98
CA ILE A 94 9.62 16.29 -9.97
C ILE A 94 8.61 15.30 -9.38
N LEU A 95 7.40 15.75 -9.05
CA LEU A 95 6.35 14.89 -8.53
C LEU A 95 6.04 13.73 -9.48
N ALA A 96 5.86 14.02 -10.77
CA ALA A 96 5.59 13.00 -11.77
C ALA A 96 6.72 11.97 -11.89
N LEU A 97 7.98 12.40 -11.73
CA LEU A 97 9.14 11.49 -11.70
C LEU A 97 9.11 10.59 -10.46
N LEU A 98 8.87 11.16 -9.27
CA LEU A 98 8.84 10.42 -8.02
C LEU A 98 7.67 9.43 -7.95
N GLU A 99 6.50 9.80 -8.48
CA GLU A 99 5.35 8.89 -8.59
C GLU A 99 5.66 7.74 -9.55
N GLY A 100 6.25 8.03 -10.71
CA GLY A 100 6.66 7.00 -11.67
C GLY A 100 7.85 6.13 -11.20
N GLU A 101 8.71 6.64 -10.31
CA GLU A 101 9.73 5.85 -9.62
C GLU A 101 9.10 4.95 -8.55
N ARG A 102 8.16 5.47 -7.76
CA ARG A 102 7.43 4.69 -6.75
C ARG A 102 6.62 3.54 -7.37
N GLU A 103 5.95 3.79 -8.50
CA GLU A 103 5.26 2.73 -9.25
C GLU A 103 6.23 1.66 -9.77
N ARG A 104 7.43 2.07 -10.20
CA ARG A 104 8.49 1.14 -10.63
C ARG A 104 9.07 0.34 -9.46
N GLU A 105 9.34 0.96 -8.31
CA GLU A 105 9.79 0.27 -7.10
C GLU A 105 8.76 -0.73 -6.59
N LEU A 106 7.48 -0.34 -6.55
CA LEU A 106 6.37 -1.24 -6.22
C LEU A 106 6.26 -2.39 -7.23
N SER A 107 6.61 -2.19 -8.50
CA SER A 107 6.63 -3.26 -9.50
C SER A 107 7.88 -4.16 -9.42
N GLU A 108 9.01 -3.62 -8.96
CA GLU A 108 10.28 -4.34 -8.75
C GLU A 108 10.29 -5.14 -7.43
N GLU A 109 9.57 -4.72 -6.39
CA GLU A 109 9.34 -5.49 -5.15
C GLU A 109 8.57 -6.80 -5.38
N PHE A 110 7.92 -6.96 -6.54
CA PHE A 110 7.29 -8.23 -6.96
C PHE A 110 8.19 -9.13 -7.82
N LYS A 111 9.46 -8.76 -8.04
CA LYS A 111 10.46 -9.70 -8.59
C LYS A 111 11.09 -10.50 -7.44
N PRO A 112 11.09 -11.84 -7.48
CA PRO A 112 11.74 -12.63 -6.44
C PRO A 112 13.25 -12.39 -6.51
N LYS A 113 13.79 -11.57 -5.61
CA LYS A 113 15.24 -11.47 -5.40
C LYS A 113 15.74 -12.81 -4.86
N LYS A 114 16.48 -13.53 -5.71
CA LYS A 114 17.35 -14.62 -5.26
C LYS A 114 18.46 -14.07 -4.37
N THR A 115 18.78 -14.86 -3.35
CA THR A 115 19.99 -14.84 -2.51
C THR A 115 19.92 -13.99 -1.24
N TYR A 116 19.45 -14.62 -0.17
CA TYR A 116 19.93 -14.35 1.19
C TYR A 116 20.92 -15.45 1.58
N GLU A 117 22.20 -15.10 1.69
CA GLU A 117 23.16 -15.86 2.50
C GLU A 117 22.87 -15.60 3.97
N LYS A 118 22.83 -16.67 4.76
CA LYS A 118 22.40 -16.69 6.17
C LYS A 118 23.52 -16.18 7.09
N PRO A 119 23.23 -15.30 8.05
CA PRO A 119 23.84 -15.35 9.37
C PRO A 119 23.00 -16.26 10.28
N SER A 120 23.67 -17.21 10.91
CA SER A 120 23.17 -18.18 11.87
C SER A 120 22.55 -17.54 13.11
N VAL A 121 21.29 -17.88 13.41
CA VAL A 121 20.71 -17.77 14.76
C VAL A 121 19.88 -19.03 15.06
N GLU A 122 19.93 -19.40 16.33
CA GLU A 122 19.70 -20.69 16.94
C GLU A 122 18.26 -21.25 16.87
N LYS A 123 18.21 -22.56 17.11
CA LYS A 123 17.06 -23.47 17.03
C LYS A 123 15.86 -23.00 17.85
N VAL A 124 14.72 -22.81 17.19
CA VAL A 124 13.40 -22.99 17.82
C VAL A 124 12.59 -23.98 17.00
N LYS A 125 12.28 -25.12 17.63
CA LYS A 125 11.43 -26.18 17.07
C LYS A 125 10.00 -25.67 17.01
N THR A 126 9.40 -25.66 15.83
CA THR A 126 7.95 -25.69 15.66
C THR A 126 7.61 -26.67 14.55
N GLN A 127 6.76 -27.63 14.89
CA GLN A 127 6.37 -28.76 14.06
C GLN A 127 5.45 -28.25 12.95
N THR A 128 5.80 -28.52 11.69
CA THR A 128 4.87 -28.42 10.56
C THR A 128 4.21 -29.79 10.35
N PRO A 129 2.87 -29.87 10.30
CA PRO A 129 2.21 -31.10 9.88
C PRO A 129 2.53 -31.35 8.40
N LYS A 130 3.01 -32.55 8.12
CA LYS A 130 3.30 -33.07 6.79
C LYS A 130 1.97 -33.41 6.13
N VAL A 131 1.50 -32.59 5.20
CA VAL A 131 0.39 -32.97 4.32
C VAL A 131 0.98 -33.81 3.20
N GLU A 132 0.71 -35.10 3.25
CA GLU A 132 1.06 -36.07 2.21
C GLU A 132 0.11 -35.91 1.02
N GLY A 133 0.69 -35.90 -0.20
CA GLY A 133 -0.02 -35.80 -1.47
C GLY A 133 0.11 -34.41 -2.11
N GLU A 134 0.79 -34.30 -3.24
CA GLU A 134 0.71 -33.09 -4.07
C GLU A 134 -0.77 -32.88 -4.46
N SER A 135 -1.38 -31.83 -3.92
CA SER A 135 -2.72 -31.41 -4.33
C SER A 135 -2.77 -31.27 -5.85
N GLU A 136 -3.82 -31.80 -6.48
CA GLU A 136 -4.03 -31.79 -7.93
C GLU A 136 -3.91 -30.37 -8.53
N ILE A 137 -4.23 -29.36 -7.72
CA ILE A 137 -4.05 -27.93 -7.98
C ILE A 137 -2.58 -27.58 -8.24
N VAL A 138 -1.64 -28.13 -7.46
CA VAL A 138 -0.20 -27.86 -7.59
C VAL A 138 0.34 -28.43 -8.90
N LYS A 139 -0.17 -29.57 -9.36
CA LYS A 139 0.22 -30.16 -10.65
C LYS A 139 -0.29 -29.30 -11.81
N LEU A 140 -1.56 -28.93 -11.78
CA LEU A 140 -2.17 -28.05 -12.78
C LEU A 140 -1.43 -26.71 -12.89
N LEU A 141 -1.04 -26.12 -11.75
CA LEU A 141 -0.29 -24.86 -11.75
C LEU A 141 1.13 -25.01 -12.35
N LYS A 142 1.79 -26.16 -12.19
CA LYS A 142 3.12 -26.41 -12.77
C LYS A 142 3.07 -26.57 -14.30
N GLU A 143 1.94 -26.98 -14.85
CA GLU A 143 1.78 -27.22 -16.30
C GLU A 143 1.38 -25.96 -17.09
N ILE A 144 0.98 -24.87 -16.41
CA ILE A 144 0.58 -23.64 -17.10
C ILE A 144 1.81 -22.88 -17.58
N ASP A 145 2.03 -22.86 -18.90
CA ASP A 145 2.95 -21.95 -19.56
C ASP A 145 2.32 -20.56 -19.73
N ILE A 146 2.72 -19.63 -18.87
CA ILE A 146 2.23 -18.25 -18.83
C ILE A 146 2.57 -17.50 -20.12
N ALA A 147 3.69 -17.80 -20.77
CA ALA A 147 4.14 -17.08 -21.96
C ALA A 147 3.33 -17.43 -23.22
N LYS A 148 2.60 -18.55 -23.19
CA LYS A 148 1.82 -19.05 -24.33
C LYS A 148 0.31 -19.08 -24.09
N THR A 149 -0.13 -18.80 -22.87
CA THR A 149 -1.55 -18.82 -22.54
C THR A 149 -2.19 -17.48 -22.95
N THR A 150 -3.24 -17.55 -23.76
CA THR A 150 -4.01 -16.34 -24.12
C THR A 150 -4.83 -15.83 -22.93
N PRO A 151 -5.20 -14.54 -22.88
CA PRO A 151 -5.97 -13.99 -21.77
C PRO A 151 -7.29 -14.73 -21.50
N LEU A 152 -7.96 -15.22 -22.54
CA LEU A 152 -9.20 -15.98 -22.41
C LEU A 152 -8.94 -17.38 -21.79
N GLU A 153 -7.90 -18.08 -22.26
CA GLU A 153 -7.52 -19.38 -21.69
C GLU A 153 -7.06 -19.27 -20.24
N ALA A 154 -6.41 -18.16 -19.88
CA ALA A 154 -6.02 -17.89 -18.49
C ALA A 154 -7.25 -17.77 -17.59
N LEU A 155 -8.29 -17.04 -18.04
CA LEU A 155 -9.54 -16.90 -17.30
C LEU A 155 -10.28 -18.23 -17.15
N ILE A 156 -10.30 -19.07 -18.20
CA ILE A 156 -10.92 -20.40 -18.16
C ILE A 156 -10.18 -21.31 -17.17
N LYS A 157 -8.84 -21.34 -17.22
CA LYS A 157 -8.01 -22.12 -16.29
C LYS A 157 -8.20 -21.66 -14.84
N LEU A 158 -8.28 -20.35 -14.60
CA LEU A 158 -8.54 -19.79 -13.26
C LEU A 158 -9.93 -20.15 -12.73
N ALA A 159 -10.94 -20.17 -13.59
CA ALA A 159 -12.29 -20.61 -13.21
C ALA A 159 -12.30 -22.09 -12.77
N HIS A 160 -11.62 -22.95 -13.51
CA HIS A 160 -11.51 -24.38 -13.19
C HIS A 160 -10.76 -24.62 -11.87
N LEU A 161 -9.65 -23.91 -11.62
CA LEU A 161 -8.94 -23.98 -10.33
C LEU A 161 -9.81 -23.55 -9.14
N LYS A 162 -10.73 -22.60 -9.35
CA LYS A 162 -11.66 -22.14 -8.32
C LYS A 162 -12.74 -23.17 -7.99
N GLU A 163 -13.15 -23.99 -8.95
CA GLU A 163 -14.10 -25.10 -8.72
C GLU A 163 -13.45 -26.22 -7.90
N LEU A 164 -12.19 -26.56 -8.18
CA LEU A 164 -11.43 -27.58 -7.45
C LEU A 164 -11.17 -27.23 -5.97
N ILE A 165 -11.27 -25.96 -5.59
CA ILE A 165 -11.14 -25.51 -4.19
C ILE A 165 -12.50 -25.52 -3.47
N LYS A 166 -13.62 -25.53 -4.21
CA LYS A 166 -14.97 -25.50 -3.66
C LYS A 166 -15.60 -26.88 -3.47
N GLY A 167 -15.10 -27.91 -4.18
CA GLY A 167 -15.43 -29.33 -3.94
C GLY A 167 -14.46 -29.95 -2.94
#